data_AF-A0A3B8L3R1-F1
#
_entry.id   AF-A0A3B8L3R1-F1
#
_cell.length_a   1.000
_cell.length_b   1.000
_cell.length_c   1.000
_cell.angle_alpha   90.00
_cell.angle_beta   90.00
_cell.angle_gamma   90.00
#
_symmetry.space_group_name_H-M   'P 1'
#
loop_
_entity.id
_entity.type
_entity.pdbx_description
1 polymer ?
#
loop_
_entity_poly.entity_id
_entity_poly.type
_entity_poly.pdbx_seq_one_letter_code
_entity_poly.pdbx_strand_id
1 'polypeptide(L)'
;MSRARKRDGKPGPTFCRVGFAFGSLVVLGVVSANALAADADPAEQQHWAYRPIVRPQVPQAGGDGWARNAVDLFVLRRLDALKLVPSAAAGRETLIRRVTLDLIGLPPTPGEVAAFVNDTQPGAFERVVDRLLASPHYGERWARPWLDAAHYADSDGYLTDQLRPVAWRFRQWVVEALNDDMPFDRFTIEQLAGDLL
;
A
#
# COMPACT_ATOMS: atom_id res chain seq x y z
N MET A 1 27.88 7.03 -52.53
CA MET A 1 28.19 6.31 -53.78
C MET A 1 28.11 4.82 -53.48
N SER A 2 27.02 4.15 -53.91
CA SER A 2 27.05 3.07 -54.92
C SER A 2 27.87 1.85 -54.45
N ARG A 3 27.33 0.64 -54.21
CA ARG A 3 26.47 -0.13 -55.11
C ARG A 3 25.96 -1.40 -54.40
N ALA A 4 24.70 -1.75 -54.65
CA ALA A 4 24.14 -3.06 -54.41
C ALA A 4 24.76 -4.13 -55.34
N ARG A 5 24.82 -5.40 -54.89
CA ARG A 5 24.74 -6.56 -55.78
C ARG A 5 23.95 -7.70 -55.13
N LYS A 6 22.76 -7.89 -55.69
CA LYS A 6 21.93 -9.09 -55.59
C LYS A 6 22.48 -10.13 -56.60
N ARG A 7 22.57 -11.41 -56.22
CA ARG A 7 22.62 -12.54 -57.16
C ARG A 7 21.80 -13.70 -56.60
N ASP A 8 20.69 -13.97 -57.29
CA ASP A 8 19.86 -15.16 -57.18
C ASP A 8 20.55 -16.35 -57.90
N GLY A 9 20.33 -17.60 -57.46
CA GLY A 9 20.82 -18.79 -58.15
C GLY A 9 20.59 -20.14 -57.44
N LYS A 10 19.57 -20.86 -57.90
CA LYS A 10 18.98 -22.16 -57.49
C LYS A 10 19.93 -23.41 -57.41
N PRO A 11 19.44 -24.58 -56.93
CA PRO A 11 20.20 -25.59 -56.18
C PRO A 11 20.55 -26.88 -56.95
N GLY A 12 21.37 -27.73 -56.31
CA GLY A 12 21.47 -29.18 -56.56
C GLY A 12 22.77 -29.78 -55.99
N PRO A 13 22.93 -31.12 -55.91
CA PRO A 13 21.94 -32.16 -55.66
C PRO A 13 22.22 -32.96 -54.38
N THR A 14 21.17 -33.63 -53.93
CA THR A 14 21.08 -34.65 -52.89
C THR A 14 22.11 -35.77 -53.07
N PHE A 15 22.87 -36.08 -52.01
CA PHE A 15 23.49 -37.40 -51.86
C PHE A 15 22.95 -38.07 -50.60
N CYS A 16 22.20 -39.15 -50.85
CA CYS A 16 21.73 -40.11 -49.89
C CYS A 16 22.94 -40.91 -49.35
N ARG A 17 23.12 -40.95 -48.03
CA ARG A 17 23.94 -41.96 -47.36
C ARG A 17 23.14 -42.55 -46.22
N VAL A 18 22.59 -43.73 -46.51
CA VAL A 18 22.11 -44.73 -45.55
C VAL A 18 23.32 -45.24 -44.77
N GLY A 19 23.22 -45.34 -43.45
CA GLY A 19 24.29 -45.96 -42.67
C GLY A 19 24.11 -45.94 -41.15
N PHE A 20 23.42 -46.96 -40.66
CA PHE A 20 23.56 -47.60 -39.34
C PHE A 20 23.04 -46.89 -38.08
N ALA A 21 21.96 -47.48 -37.58
CA ALA A 21 21.45 -47.35 -36.23
C ALA A 21 22.44 -47.92 -35.20
N PHE A 22 22.65 -47.17 -34.13
CA PHE A 22 22.93 -47.72 -32.81
C PHE A 22 22.04 -47.00 -31.81
N GLY A 23 21.12 -47.75 -31.22
CA GLY A 23 20.22 -47.27 -30.20
C GLY A 23 20.98 -47.04 -28.89
N SER A 24 20.85 -45.84 -28.35
CA SER A 24 20.91 -45.58 -26.92
C SER A 24 19.77 -44.65 -26.58
N LEU A 25 18.69 -45.23 -26.06
CA LEU A 25 17.58 -44.53 -25.46
C LEU A 25 18.06 -43.93 -24.13
N VAL A 26 18.65 -42.73 -24.17
CA VAL A 26 18.85 -41.93 -22.97
C VAL A 26 17.52 -41.23 -22.69
N VAL A 27 16.71 -41.82 -21.81
CA VAL A 27 15.58 -41.10 -21.21
C VAL A 27 16.17 -40.04 -20.28
N LEU A 28 16.32 -38.83 -20.81
CA LEU A 28 16.56 -37.65 -19.99
C LEU A 28 15.27 -37.40 -19.21
N GLY A 29 15.20 -37.90 -17.99
CA GLY A 29 14.13 -37.59 -17.06
C GLY A 29 14.14 -36.09 -16.79
N VAL A 30 13.19 -35.37 -17.38
CA VAL A 30 12.84 -34.02 -16.94
C VAL A 30 12.25 -34.20 -15.55
N VAL A 31 13.05 -33.96 -14.51
CA VAL A 31 12.53 -33.72 -13.17
C VAL A 31 11.83 -32.36 -13.25
N SER A 32 10.54 -32.39 -13.57
CA SER A 32 9.68 -31.21 -13.50
C SER A 32 9.75 -30.64 -12.09
N ALA A 33 10.31 -29.44 -11.94
CA ALA A 33 10.32 -28.66 -10.71
C ALA A 33 8.92 -28.09 -10.38
N ASN A 34 7.87 -28.92 -10.46
CA ASN A 34 6.49 -28.55 -10.14
C ASN A 34 6.02 -29.22 -8.85
N ALA A 35 6.91 -29.39 -7.87
CA ALA A 35 6.58 -29.97 -6.56
C ALA A 35 6.45 -28.91 -5.44
N LEU A 36 5.96 -27.71 -5.78
CA LEU A 36 5.52 -26.68 -4.82
C LEU A 36 4.28 -25.91 -5.29
N ALA A 37 3.59 -26.37 -6.34
CA ALA A 37 2.23 -25.93 -6.58
C ALA A 37 1.35 -26.75 -5.65
N ALA A 38 1.11 -26.25 -4.43
CA ALA A 38 -0.05 -26.67 -3.68
C ALA A 38 -1.26 -26.53 -4.61
N ASP A 39 -2.07 -27.59 -4.71
CA ASP A 39 -3.35 -27.55 -5.41
C ASP A 39 -4.27 -26.57 -4.68
N ALA A 40 -4.09 -25.27 -4.93
CA ALA A 40 -4.92 -24.22 -4.37
C ALA A 40 -6.36 -24.44 -4.88
N ASP A 41 -7.28 -24.64 -3.95
CA ASP A 41 -8.71 -24.78 -4.23
C ASP A 41 -9.14 -23.62 -5.15
N PRO A 42 -9.88 -23.84 -6.24
CA PRO A 42 -10.45 -22.77 -7.05
C PRO A 42 -11.20 -21.70 -6.23
N ALA A 43 -11.70 -22.04 -5.05
CA ALA A 43 -12.28 -21.10 -4.09
C ALA A 43 -11.24 -20.16 -3.44
N GLU A 44 -10.01 -20.62 -3.17
CA GLU A 44 -8.91 -19.78 -2.68
C GLU A 44 -8.52 -18.75 -3.74
N GLN A 45 -8.51 -19.12 -5.02
CA GLN A 45 -8.23 -18.18 -6.12
C GLN A 45 -9.33 -17.10 -6.29
N GLN A 46 -10.51 -17.27 -5.68
CA GLN A 46 -11.60 -16.30 -5.71
C GLN A 46 -11.60 -15.32 -4.53
N HIS A 47 -10.83 -15.59 -3.46
CA HIS A 47 -10.81 -14.71 -2.31
C HIS A 47 -10.20 -13.35 -2.67
N TRP A 48 -10.86 -12.26 -2.28
CA TRP A 48 -10.53 -10.89 -2.71
C TRP A 48 -9.07 -10.49 -2.44
N ALA A 49 -8.46 -11.04 -1.38
CA ALA A 49 -7.09 -10.76 -0.97
C ALA A 49 -6.01 -11.35 -1.92
N TYR A 50 -6.34 -12.39 -2.68
CA TYR A 50 -5.40 -13.05 -3.61
C TYR A 50 -5.60 -12.60 -5.07
N ARG A 51 -6.48 -11.63 -5.31
CA ARG A 51 -6.70 -11.06 -6.64
C ARG A 51 -5.75 -9.88 -6.86
N PRO A 52 -5.20 -9.73 -8.07
CA PRO A 52 -4.36 -8.59 -8.39
C PRO A 52 -5.13 -7.28 -8.22
N ILE A 53 -4.49 -6.29 -7.59
CA ILE A 53 -5.06 -4.95 -7.42
C ILE A 53 -5.05 -4.25 -8.78
N VAL A 54 -6.24 -3.90 -9.29
CA VAL A 54 -6.39 -3.14 -10.54
C VAL A 54 -6.68 -1.69 -10.21
N ARG A 55 -5.92 -0.76 -10.78
CA ARG A 55 -6.14 0.68 -10.59
C ARG A 55 -7.45 1.08 -11.28
N PRO A 56 -8.48 1.54 -10.54
CA PRO A 56 -9.76 1.89 -11.13
C PRO A 56 -9.62 3.16 -11.98
N GLN A 57 -10.40 3.24 -13.05
CA GLN A 57 -10.53 4.48 -13.82
C GLN A 57 -11.23 5.53 -12.96
N VAL A 58 -10.60 6.71 -12.85
CA VAL A 58 -11.16 7.85 -12.11
C VAL A 58 -12.43 8.33 -12.83
N PRO A 59 -13.58 8.45 -12.13
CA PRO A 59 -14.81 8.94 -12.72
C PRO A 59 -14.65 10.35 -13.26
N GLN A 60 -15.21 10.61 -14.43
CA GLN A 60 -15.46 11.98 -14.90
C GLN A 60 -16.74 12.47 -14.23
N ALA A 61 -16.65 12.91 -12.97
CA ALA A 61 -17.79 13.54 -12.31
C ALA A 61 -17.82 15.02 -12.72
N GLY A 62 -18.94 15.46 -13.28
CA GLY A 62 -19.22 16.88 -13.50
C GLY A 62 -19.68 17.49 -12.18
N GLY A 63 -19.06 18.58 -11.75
CA GLY A 63 -19.43 19.23 -10.51
C GLY A 63 -18.78 20.59 -10.34
N ASP A 64 -19.42 21.42 -9.55
CA ASP A 64 -19.26 22.88 -9.43
C ASP A 64 -17.97 23.33 -8.73
N GLY A 65 -16.88 22.58 -8.91
CA GLY A 65 -15.59 22.82 -8.24
C GLY A 65 -15.49 22.24 -6.81
N TRP A 66 -16.42 21.39 -6.39
CA TRP A 66 -16.38 20.76 -5.06
C TRP A 66 -15.23 19.74 -4.92
N ALA A 67 -15.04 18.89 -5.93
CA ALA A 67 -13.98 17.88 -5.91
C ALA A 67 -12.60 18.54 -6.08
N ARG A 68 -11.71 18.30 -5.12
CA ARG A 68 -10.35 18.82 -5.09
C ARG A 68 -9.31 17.77 -5.49
N ASN A 69 -9.65 16.49 -5.34
CA ASN A 69 -8.76 15.37 -5.67
C ASN A 69 -9.53 14.23 -6.36
N ALA A 70 -8.80 13.18 -6.78
CA ALA A 70 -9.40 12.04 -7.46
C ALA A 70 -10.35 11.22 -6.58
N VAL A 71 -10.13 11.16 -5.26
CA VAL A 71 -10.98 10.46 -4.29
C VAL A 71 -12.36 11.13 -4.22
N ASP A 72 -12.38 12.47 -4.19
CA ASP A 72 -13.62 13.25 -4.16
C ASP A 72 -14.52 12.94 -5.36
N LEU A 73 -13.94 12.65 -6.54
CA LEU A 73 -14.70 12.27 -7.73
C LEU A 73 -15.40 10.91 -7.58
N PHE A 74 -14.79 9.96 -6.86
CA PHE A 74 -15.45 8.69 -6.54
C PHE A 74 -16.60 8.89 -5.55
N VAL A 75 -16.44 9.79 -4.57
CA VAL A 75 -17.48 10.16 -3.61
C VAL A 75 -18.64 10.86 -4.33
N LEU A 76 -18.35 11.85 -5.19
CA LEU A 76 -19.36 12.55 -6.00
C LEU A 76 -20.15 11.58 -6.86
N ARG A 77 -19.50 10.67 -7.59
CA ARG A 77 -20.19 9.64 -8.39
C ARG A 77 -21.20 8.87 -7.55
N ARG A 78 -20.87 8.55 -6.29
CA ARG A 78 -21.79 7.83 -5.40
C ARG A 78 -22.93 8.73 -4.91
N LEU A 79 -22.65 9.98 -4.57
CA LEU A 79 -23.66 10.96 -4.17
C LEU A 79 -24.66 11.23 -5.30
N ASP A 80 -24.19 11.42 -6.53
CA ASP A 80 -25.02 11.63 -7.72
C ASP A 80 -25.96 10.44 -7.97
N ALA A 81 -25.44 9.22 -7.88
CA ALA A 81 -26.23 7.99 -8.02
C ALA A 81 -27.32 7.88 -6.93
N LEU A 82 -27.07 8.45 -5.75
CA LEU A 82 -28.01 8.50 -4.63
C LEU A 82 -28.87 9.78 -4.64
N LYS A 83 -28.69 10.69 -5.61
CA LYS A 83 -29.35 12.00 -5.68
C LYS A 83 -29.13 12.86 -4.42
N LEU A 84 -27.94 12.75 -3.83
CA LEU A 84 -27.51 13.54 -2.67
C LEU A 84 -26.54 14.62 -3.10
N VAL A 85 -26.51 15.72 -2.36
CA VAL A 85 -25.52 16.80 -2.55
C VAL A 85 -24.49 16.78 -1.43
N PRO A 86 -23.23 17.18 -1.70
CA PRO A 86 -22.23 17.32 -0.65
C PRO A 86 -22.67 18.31 0.43
N SER A 87 -22.29 18.03 1.67
CA SER A 87 -22.51 18.96 2.79
C SER A 87 -21.58 20.18 2.68
N ALA A 88 -22.03 21.29 3.24
CA ALA A 88 -21.20 22.49 3.37
C ALA A 88 -19.93 22.18 4.18
N ALA A 89 -18.84 22.87 3.85
CA ALA A 89 -17.59 22.77 4.60
C ALA A 89 -17.81 23.18 6.07
N ALA A 90 -17.15 22.48 6.98
CA ALA A 90 -17.19 22.83 8.40
C ALA A 90 -16.51 24.19 8.66
N GLY A 91 -16.99 24.91 9.68
CA GLY A 91 -16.32 26.12 10.17
C GLY A 91 -14.89 25.84 10.66
N ARG A 92 -14.04 26.86 10.64
CA ARG A 92 -12.59 26.72 10.92
C ARG A 92 -12.33 26.14 12.31
N GLU A 93 -13.09 26.55 13.31
CA GLU A 93 -13.01 26.08 14.69
C GLU A 93 -13.31 24.58 14.79
N THR A 94 -14.32 24.11 14.04
CA THR A 94 -14.67 22.70 13.98
C THR A 94 -13.60 21.90 13.23
N LEU A 95 -13.07 22.47 12.14
CA LEU A 95 -12.08 21.83 11.30
C LEU A 95 -10.78 21.57 12.07
N ILE A 96 -10.23 22.57 12.78
CA ILE A 96 -9.01 22.39 13.57
C ILE A 96 -9.21 21.40 14.71
N ARG A 97 -10.36 21.45 15.40
CA ARG A 97 -10.65 20.49 16.48
C ARG A 97 -10.68 19.05 15.97
N ARG A 98 -11.34 18.79 14.82
CA ARG A 98 -11.43 17.45 14.24
C ARG A 98 -10.05 16.95 13.81
N VAL A 99 -9.34 17.72 13.00
CA VAL A 99 -8.06 17.27 12.44
C VAL A 99 -7.00 17.01 13.53
N THR A 100 -6.94 17.82 14.59
CA THR A 100 -6.00 17.58 15.70
C THR A 100 -6.36 16.30 16.48
N LEU A 101 -7.65 16.08 16.77
CA LEU A 101 -8.09 14.87 17.45
C LEU A 101 -7.90 13.61 16.59
N ASP A 102 -8.09 13.72 15.28
CA ASP A 102 -7.94 12.61 14.36
C ASP A 102 -6.46 12.23 14.20
N LEU A 103 -5.58 13.22 13.96
CA LEU A 103 -4.17 12.98 13.66
C LEU A 103 -3.32 12.68 14.90
N ILE A 104 -3.52 13.39 16.00
CA ILE A 104 -2.68 13.25 17.21
C ILE A 104 -3.46 12.86 18.47
N GLY A 105 -4.79 12.75 18.42
CA GLY A 105 -5.60 12.32 19.57
C GLY A 105 -5.75 13.36 20.69
N LEU A 106 -5.20 14.57 20.52
CA LEU A 106 -5.21 15.64 21.52
C LEU A 106 -6.07 16.82 21.04
N PRO A 107 -6.74 17.55 21.94
CA PRO A 107 -7.43 18.78 21.54
C PRO A 107 -6.42 19.88 21.19
N PRO A 108 -6.73 20.78 20.24
CA PRO A 108 -5.87 21.93 19.98
C PRO A 108 -5.92 22.92 21.15
N THR A 109 -4.81 23.61 21.38
CA THR A 109 -4.73 24.70 22.36
C THR A 109 -5.52 25.93 21.87
N PRO A 110 -5.98 26.81 22.79
CA PRO A 110 -6.63 28.06 22.40
C PRO A 110 -5.77 28.94 21.46
N GLY A 111 -4.45 28.92 21.64
CA GLY A 111 -3.51 29.66 20.80
C GLY A 111 -3.46 29.11 19.36
N GLU A 112 -3.42 27.79 19.18
CA GLU A 112 -3.46 27.16 17.87
C GLU A 112 -4.79 27.41 17.15
N VAL A 113 -5.92 27.37 17.89
CA VAL A 113 -7.23 27.71 17.35
C VAL A 113 -7.24 29.15 16.86
N ALA A 114 -6.81 30.10 17.69
CA ALA A 114 -6.75 31.52 17.31
C ALA A 114 -5.83 31.75 16.11
N ALA A 115 -4.66 31.11 16.08
CA ALA A 115 -3.72 31.21 14.96
C ALA A 115 -4.37 30.70 13.66
N PHE A 116 -5.00 29.52 13.68
CA PHE A 116 -5.64 28.97 12.49
C PHE A 116 -6.88 29.75 12.07
N VAL A 117 -7.75 30.15 12.98
CA VAL A 117 -8.99 30.87 12.64
C VAL A 117 -8.68 32.21 11.96
N ASN A 118 -7.63 32.90 12.42
CA ASN A 118 -7.23 34.20 11.87
C ASN A 118 -6.27 34.12 10.68
N ASP A 119 -5.78 32.93 10.30
CA ASP A 119 -4.86 32.77 9.16
C ASP A 119 -5.60 32.83 7.82
N THR A 120 -5.44 33.95 7.12
CA THR A 120 -6.05 34.23 5.81
C THR A 120 -5.16 33.83 4.63
N GLN A 121 -3.94 33.35 4.89
CA GLN A 121 -3.03 32.98 3.81
C GLN A 121 -3.52 31.72 3.09
N PRO A 122 -3.27 31.60 1.77
CA PRO A 122 -3.51 30.36 1.03
C PRO A 122 -2.80 29.18 1.72
N GLY A 123 -3.43 28.00 1.74
CA GLY A 123 -2.82 26.80 2.32
C GLY A 123 -2.84 26.74 3.86
N ALA A 124 -3.64 27.56 4.54
CA ALA A 124 -3.67 27.61 6.01
C ALA A 124 -4.03 26.26 6.65
N PHE A 125 -4.91 25.49 6.03
CA PHE A 125 -5.30 24.19 6.56
C PHE A 125 -4.21 23.14 6.36
N GLU A 126 -3.59 23.15 5.19
CA GLU A 126 -2.49 22.26 4.81
C GLU A 126 -1.31 22.44 5.76
N ARG A 127 -0.93 23.69 6.10
CA ARG A 127 0.11 23.95 7.11
C ARG A 127 -0.24 23.42 8.50
N VAL A 128 -1.53 23.44 8.87
CA VAL A 128 -1.96 22.83 10.15
C VAL A 128 -1.77 21.31 10.07
N VAL A 129 -2.16 20.68 8.96
CA VAL A 129 -1.97 19.24 8.74
C VAL A 129 -0.48 18.87 8.77
N ASP A 130 0.36 19.58 8.03
CA ASP A 130 1.81 19.33 7.97
C ASP A 130 2.45 19.40 9.36
N ARG A 131 2.09 20.42 10.15
CA ARG A 131 2.54 20.57 11.54
C ARG A 131 2.09 19.41 12.43
N LEU A 132 0.88 18.90 12.23
CA LEU A 132 0.34 17.78 13.02
C LEU A 132 1.00 16.45 12.63
N LEU A 133 1.24 16.22 11.33
CA LEU A 133 1.96 15.04 10.84
C LEU A 133 3.42 15.04 11.31
N ALA A 134 4.05 16.20 11.44
CA ALA A 134 5.40 16.34 11.99
C ALA A 134 5.47 16.27 13.54
N SER A 135 4.33 16.11 14.23
CA SER A 135 4.30 16.01 15.69
C SER A 135 4.69 14.60 16.15
N PRO A 136 5.50 14.43 17.21
CA PRO A 136 5.79 13.09 17.75
C PRO A 136 4.54 12.35 18.24
N HIS A 137 3.48 13.09 18.58
CA HIS A 137 2.18 12.53 18.97
C HIS A 137 1.44 11.86 17.82
N TYR A 138 1.84 12.10 16.57
CA TYR A 138 1.28 11.41 15.40
C TYR A 138 1.55 9.90 15.50
N GLY A 139 2.82 9.51 15.64
CA GLY A 139 3.22 8.12 15.82
C GLY A 139 2.58 7.50 17.06
N GLU A 140 2.49 8.21 18.18
CA GLU A 140 1.81 7.73 19.39
C GLU A 140 0.32 7.43 19.17
N ARG A 141 -0.37 8.30 18.41
CA ARG A 141 -1.78 8.13 18.06
C ARG A 141 -1.99 6.97 17.12
N TRP A 142 -1.19 6.87 16.06
CA TRP A 142 -1.36 5.89 14.99
C TRP A 142 -0.77 4.51 15.29
N ALA A 143 0.20 4.43 16.19
CA ALA A 143 0.73 3.15 16.66
C ALA A 143 -0.34 2.34 17.41
N ARG A 144 -1.27 3.00 18.11
CA ARG A 144 -2.32 2.31 18.88
C ARG A 144 -3.18 1.34 18.04
N PRO A 145 -3.89 1.80 16.98
CA PRO A 145 -4.67 0.88 16.16
C PRO A 145 -3.82 -0.19 15.47
N TRP A 146 -2.56 0.10 15.16
CA TRP A 146 -1.64 -0.90 14.62
C TRP A 146 -1.30 -1.99 15.66
N LEU A 147 -0.93 -1.58 16.87
CA LEU A 147 -0.59 -2.47 17.97
C LEU A 147 -1.80 -3.31 18.40
N ASP A 148 -3.00 -2.74 18.36
CA ASP A 148 -4.25 -3.47 18.57
C ASP A 148 -4.41 -4.57 17.51
N ALA A 149 -4.18 -4.26 16.23
CA ALA A 149 -4.24 -5.25 15.14
C ALA A 149 -3.14 -6.31 15.23
N ALA A 150 -1.96 -5.96 15.75
CA ALA A 150 -0.85 -6.86 16.00
C ALA A 150 -1.01 -7.69 17.29
N HIS A 151 -2.11 -7.51 18.03
CA HIS A 151 -2.36 -8.14 19.34
C HIS A 151 -1.23 -7.88 20.36
N TYR A 152 -0.71 -6.65 20.36
CA TYR A 152 0.28 -6.21 21.32
C TYR A 152 -0.27 -6.24 22.76
N ALA A 153 0.54 -6.74 23.69
CA ALA A 153 0.27 -6.63 25.13
C ALA A 153 1.58 -6.46 25.89
N ASP A 154 1.55 -5.69 26.98
CA ASP A 154 2.67 -5.58 27.93
C ASP A 154 2.79 -6.83 28.85
N SER A 155 1.85 -7.77 28.74
CA SER A 155 1.80 -9.00 29.53
C SER A 155 1.29 -10.21 28.73
N ASP A 156 1.29 -11.40 29.33
CA ASP A 156 0.88 -12.64 28.68
C ASP A 156 -0.64 -12.79 28.55
N GLY A 157 -1.43 -12.16 29.42
CA GLY A 157 -2.89 -12.06 29.28
C GLY A 157 -3.69 -13.37 29.43
N TYR A 158 -3.03 -14.52 29.61
CA TYR A 158 -3.69 -15.84 29.69
C TYR A 158 -3.08 -16.74 30.77
N LEU A 159 -3.94 -17.36 31.60
CA LEU A 159 -3.64 -18.25 32.75
C LEU A 159 -2.73 -17.67 33.84
N THR A 160 -1.56 -17.17 33.47
CA THR A 160 -0.61 -16.44 34.32
C THR A 160 -0.24 -15.14 33.62
N ASP A 161 -0.70 -14.01 34.16
CA ASP A 161 -0.46 -12.69 33.57
C ASP A 161 0.92 -12.15 33.94
N GLN A 162 1.97 -12.71 33.34
CA GLN A 162 3.34 -12.24 33.54
C GLN A 162 3.61 -11.02 32.65
N LEU A 163 4.40 -10.09 33.16
CA LEU A 163 4.88 -8.96 32.37
C LEU A 163 5.86 -9.44 31.31
N ARG A 164 5.76 -8.86 30.11
CA ARG A 164 6.73 -9.00 29.02
C ARG A 164 7.74 -7.84 29.13
N PRO A 165 8.89 -8.00 29.80
CA PRO A 165 9.76 -6.88 30.20
C PRO A 165 10.34 -6.08 29.03
N VAL A 166 10.34 -6.64 27.83
CA VAL A 166 10.88 -6.02 26.61
C VAL A 166 9.81 -5.67 25.57
N ALA A 167 8.53 -5.97 25.81
CA ALA A 167 7.46 -5.72 24.84
C ALA A 167 7.39 -4.25 24.41
N TRP A 168 7.61 -3.33 25.36
CA TRP A 168 7.61 -1.89 25.09
C TRP A 168 8.55 -1.46 23.98
N ARG A 169 9.63 -2.21 23.69
CA ARG A 169 10.55 -1.91 22.60
C ARG A 169 9.89 -2.02 21.24
N PHE A 170 9.02 -3.01 21.04
CA PHE A 170 8.24 -3.13 19.82
C PHE A 170 7.25 -1.97 19.68
N ARG A 171 6.54 -1.61 20.76
CA ARG A 171 5.69 -0.41 20.78
C ARG A 171 6.46 0.85 20.38
N GLN A 172 7.63 1.07 20.98
CA GLN A 172 8.45 2.25 20.66
C GLN A 172 8.92 2.24 19.21
N TRP A 173 9.40 1.10 18.72
CA TRP A 173 9.81 0.96 17.33
C TRP A 173 8.65 1.27 16.35
N VAL A 174 7.42 0.82 16.62
CA VAL A 174 6.26 1.17 15.77
C VAL A 174 5.98 2.67 15.80
N VAL A 175 6.06 3.32 16.97
CA VAL A 175 5.87 4.77 17.10
C VAL A 175 6.93 5.53 16.31
N GLU A 176 8.20 5.13 16.43
CA GLU A 176 9.32 5.72 15.71
C GLU A 176 9.18 5.53 14.19
N ALA A 177 8.89 4.31 13.74
CA ALA A 177 8.70 4.01 12.31
C ALA A 177 7.59 4.86 11.66
N LEU A 178 6.50 5.13 12.39
CA LEU A 178 5.42 6.00 11.91
C LEU A 178 5.84 7.48 11.89
N ASN A 179 6.59 7.95 12.88
CA ASN A 179 7.07 9.33 12.94
C ASN A 179 8.17 9.62 11.90
N ASP A 180 8.98 8.62 11.57
CA ASP A 180 10.04 8.70 10.57
C ASP A 180 9.53 8.53 9.13
N ASP A 181 8.21 8.38 8.94
CA ASP A 181 7.57 8.12 7.64
C ASP A 181 8.19 6.91 6.93
N MET A 182 8.42 5.82 7.68
CA MET A 182 9.03 4.61 7.15
C MET A 182 8.17 4.05 5.99
N PRO A 183 8.76 3.82 4.81
CA PRO A 183 8.05 3.20 3.69
C PRO A 183 7.39 1.87 4.08
N PHE A 184 6.13 1.68 3.66
CA PHE A 184 5.33 0.52 4.09
C PHE A 184 5.94 -0.83 3.70
N ASP A 185 6.64 -0.91 2.57
CA ASP A 185 7.39 -2.08 2.15
C ASP A 185 8.51 -2.41 3.15
N ARG A 186 9.26 -1.41 3.60
CA ARG A 186 10.28 -1.59 4.63
C ARG A 186 9.66 -1.95 5.98
N PHE A 187 8.60 -1.26 6.38
CA PHE A 187 7.90 -1.50 7.65
C PHE A 187 7.34 -2.92 7.76
N THR A 188 6.85 -3.48 6.65
CA THR A 188 6.36 -4.87 6.61
C THR A 188 7.50 -5.87 6.59
N ILE A 189 8.57 -5.61 5.85
CA ILE A 189 9.78 -6.46 5.85
C ILE A 189 10.39 -6.53 7.25
N GLU A 190 10.59 -5.41 7.95
CA GLU A 190 11.20 -5.41 9.29
C GLU A 190 10.34 -6.17 10.32
N GLN A 191 9.01 -6.15 10.20
CA GLN A 191 8.13 -6.91 11.10
C GLN A 191 8.12 -8.41 10.81
N LEU A 192 8.27 -8.82 9.56
CA LEU A 192 8.20 -10.23 9.16
C LEU A 192 9.56 -10.93 9.19
N ALA A 193 10.63 -10.23 8.81
CA ALA A 193 11.96 -10.80 8.66
C ALA A 193 12.66 -11.03 10.00
N GLY A 194 12.28 -10.29 11.06
CA GLY A 194 12.87 -10.46 12.38
C GLY A 194 14.39 -10.30 12.36
N ASP A 195 15.11 -11.38 12.66
CA ASP A 195 16.57 -11.47 12.71
C ASP A 195 17.25 -11.77 11.36
N LEU A 196 16.49 -11.85 10.26
CA LEU A 196 16.99 -12.21 8.93
C LEU A 196 17.49 -11.02 8.08
N LEU A 197 17.61 -9.82 8.67
CA LEU A 197 18.13 -8.59 8.05
C LEU A 197 19.54 -8.25 8.56
#